data_AF-A0A2I0NWH2-F1
#
_entry.id   AF-A0A2I0NWH2-F1
#
_cell.length_a   1.000
_cell.length_b   1.000
_cell.length_c   1.000
_cell.angle_alpha   90.00
_cell.angle_beta   90.00
_cell.angle_gamma   90.00
#
_symmetry.space_group_name_H-M   'P 1'
#
loop_
_entity.id
_entity.type
_entity.pdbx_description
1 polymer ?
#
loop_
_entity_poly.entity_id
_entity_poly.type
_entity_poly.pdbx_seq_one_letter_code
_entity_poly.pdbx_strand_id
1 'polypeptide(L)'
;MNLRTKVLVGIGVALIVAFTLVAVFSYLSMEQSYNMLETQEVSRALESTTSTFESDMKHTYSINRDYAVWSATCRFARGQNPGWVDQNMDDDFFTRFDVDYVLVFNRSDQVVFARGYNYSSQMFETVPESLVSDIRNKNVVENIFNSTVGTYGV
;
A
#
# COMPACT_ATOMS: atom_id res chain seq x y z
N MET A 1 -61.71 -21.04 35.79
CA MET A 1 -60.33 -21.52 35.59
C MET A 1 -59.80 -22.07 36.90
N ASN A 2 -59.23 -23.28 36.90
CA ASN A 2 -58.63 -23.86 38.09
C ASN A 2 -57.36 -23.08 38.50
N LEU A 3 -57.10 -22.99 39.80
CA LEU A 3 -55.96 -22.26 40.38
C LEU A 3 -54.62 -22.65 39.73
N ARG A 4 -54.47 -23.94 39.39
CA ARG A 4 -53.31 -24.50 38.69
C ARG A 4 -53.07 -23.86 37.33
N THR A 5 -54.12 -23.63 36.53
CA THR A 5 -54.01 -23.01 35.20
C THR A 5 -53.57 -21.56 35.29
N LYS A 6 -54.02 -20.82 36.32
CA LYS A 6 -53.65 -19.40 36.53
C LYS A 6 -52.18 -19.24 36.91
N VAL A 7 -51.65 -20.13 37.74
CA VAL A 7 -50.23 -20.18 38.12
C VAL A 7 -49.36 -20.54 36.92
N LEU A 8 -49.78 -21.54 36.13
CA LEU A 8 -49.01 -22.01 34.97
C LEU A 8 -48.90 -20.95 33.87
N VAL A 9 -49.98 -20.18 33.63
CA VAL A 9 -49.95 -19.02 32.73
C VAL A 9 -49.04 -17.91 33.28
N GLY A 10 -49.10 -17.63 34.59
CA GLY A 10 -48.24 -16.62 35.22
C GLY A 10 -46.75 -16.93 35.06
N ILE A 11 -46.35 -18.19 35.27
CA ILE A 11 -44.96 -18.64 35.08
C ILE A 11 -44.55 -18.53 33.61
N GLY A 12 -45.43 -18.92 32.67
CA GLY A 12 -45.16 -18.80 31.24
C GLY A 12 -44.93 -17.34 30.82
N VAL A 13 -45.78 -16.42 31.29
CA VAL A 13 -45.62 -14.97 31.02
C VAL A 13 -44.32 -14.45 31.63
N ALA A 14 -44.00 -14.81 32.88
CA ALA A 14 -42.76 -14.39 33.52
C ALA A 14 -41.51 -14.86 32.75
N LEU A 15 -41.51 -16.11 32.26
CA LEU A 15 -40.43 -16.64 31.43
C LEU A 15 -40.30 -15.89 30.11
N ILE A 16 -41.41 -15.63 29.42
CA ILE A 16 -41.40 -14.88 28.15
C ILE A 16 -40.81 -13.48 28.38
N VAL A 17 -41.21 -12.79 29.45
CA VAL A 17 -40.67 -11.46 29.80
C VAL A 17 -39.18 -11.54 30.09
N ALA A 18 -38.73 -12.54 30.86
CA ALA A 18 -37.31 -12.72 31.16
C ALA A 18 -36.48 -12.97 29.89
N PHE A 19 -36.93 -13.86 29.00
CA PHE A 19 -36.24 -14.11 27.73
C PHE A 19 -36.20 -12.88 26.83
N THR A 20 -37.29 -12.11 26.77
CA THR A 20 -37.36 -10.89 25.97
C THR A 20 -36.37 -9.84 26.48
N LEU A 21 -36.29 -9.66 27.80
CA LEU A 21 -35.34 -8.73 28.42
C LEU A 21 -33.88 -9.11 28.11
N VAL A 22 -33.54 -10.39 28.22
CA VAL A 22 -32.19 -10.89 27.87
C VAL A 22 -31.89 -10.67 26.39
N ALA A 23 -32.83 -10.96 25.50
CA ALA A 23 -32.65 -10.78 24.06
C ALA A 23 -32.42 -9.30 23.69
N VAL A 24 -33.21 -8.39 24.26
CA VAL A 24 -33.06 -6.94 24.04
C VAL A 24 -31.72 -6.43 24.55
N PHE A 25 -31.33 -6.84 25.77
CA PHE A 25 -30.04 -6.44 26.34
C PHE A 25 -28.86 -6.97 25.51
N SER A 26 -28.96 -8.22 25.04
CA SER A 26 -27.96 -8.82 24.16
C SER A 26 -27.86 -8.05 22.84
N TYR A 27 -28.98 -7.72 22.20
CA TYR A 27 -28.99 -6.98 20.94
C TYR A 27 -28.31 -5.61 21.07
N LEU A 28 -28.68 -4.83 22.09
CA LEU A 28 -28.14 -3.49 22.32
C LEU A 28 -26.62 -3.51 22.64
N SER A 29 -26.17 -4.46 23.44
CA SER A 29 -24.75 -4.60 23.82
C SER A 29 -23.88 -5.05 22.64
N MET A 30 -24.44 -5.94 21.81
CA MET A 30 -23.74 -6.57 20.71
C MET A 30 -23.49 -5.57 19.57
N GLU A 31 -24.48 -4.77 19.20
CA GLU A 31 -24.36 -3.76 18.14
C GLU A 31 -23.22 -2.75 18.39
N GLN A 32 -23.11 -2.22 19.61
CA GLN A 32 -22.04 -1.28 19.97
C GLN A 32 -20.65 -1.94 19.94
N SER A 33 -20.56 -3.17 20.44
CA SER A 33 -19.31 -3.92 20.49
C SER A 33 -18.82 -4.27 19.07
N TYR A 34 -19.73 -4.64 18.17
CA TYR A 34 -19.40 -4.91 16.76
C TYR A 34 -18.93 -3.66 16.02
N ASN A 35 -19.62 -2.54 16.16
CA ASN A 35 -19.23 -1.29 15.50
C ASN A 35 -17.84 -0.81 15.95
N MET A 36 -17.53 -0.96 17.24
CA MET A 36 -16.20 -0.64 17.78
C MET A 36 -15.12 -1.56 17.21
N LEU A 37 -15.37 -2.87 17.17
CA LEU A 37 -14.43 -3.85 16.63
C LEU A 37 -14.19 -3.64 15.13
N GLU A 38 -15.24 -3.37 14.36
CA GLU A 38 -15.14 -3.08 12.92
C GLU A 38 -14.31 -1.82 12.67
N THR A 39 -14.58 -0.73 13.40
CA THR A 39 -13.82 0.51 13.27
C THR A 39 -12.35 0.30 13.63
N GLN A 40 -12.07 -0.48 14.67
CA GLN A 40 -10.71 -0.79 15.09
C GLN A 40 -9.97 -1.63 14.05
N GLU A 41 -10.63 -2.63 13.47
CA GLU A 41 -10.05 -3.49 12.45
C GLU A 41 -9.72 -2.71 11.18
N VAL A 42 -10.65 -1.86 10.71
CA VAL A 42 -10.41 -0.96 9.58
C VAL A 42 -9.26 -0.01 9.87
N SER A 43 -9.20 0.57 11.07
CA SER A 43 -8.12 1.48 11.46
C SER A 43 -6.76 0.79 11.46
N ARG A 44 -6.67 -0.43 12.00
CA ARG A 44 -5.42 -1.22 11.99
C ARG A 44 -5.00 -1.61 10.58
N ALA A 45 -5.95 -2.00 9.72
CA ALA A 45 -5.66 -2.33 8.34
C ALA A 45 -5.10 -1.12 7.59
N LEU A 46 -5.67 0.07 7.80
CA LEU A 46 -5.19 1.33 7.23
C LEU A 46 -3.80 1.70 7.77
N GLU A 47 -3.58 1.59 9.08
CA GLU A 47 -2.29 1.87 9.71
C GLU A 47 -1.20 0.92 9.17
N SER A 48 -1.47 -0.38 9.10
CA SER A 48 -0.56 -1.36 8.53
C SER A 48 -0.24 -1.06 7.07
N THR A 49 -1.27 -0.76 6.26
CA THR A 49 -1.10 -0.44 4.83
C THR A 49 -0.24 0.81 4.66
N THR A 50 -0.52 1.85 5.43
CA THR A 50 0.25 3.11 5.41
C THR A 50 1.70 2.86 5.83
N SER A 51 1.91 2.06 6.88
CA SER A 51 3.26 1.74 7.35
C SER A 51 4.06 0.95 6.32
N THR A 52 3.43 0.03 5.58
CA THR A 52 4.08 -0.70 4.48
C THR A 52 4.48 0.25 3.36
N PHE A 53 3.55 1.10 2.88
CA PHE A 53 3.87 2.09 1.85
C PHE A 53 5.00 3.05 2.26
N GLU A 54 5.00 3.51 3.52
CA GLU A 54 6.09 4.35 4.01
C GLU A 54 7.44 3.62 4.04
N SER A 55 7.44 2.33 4.34
CA SER A 55 8.65 1.50 4.33
C SER A 55 9.20 1.37 2.92
N ASP A 56 8.34 1.07 1.95
CA ASP A 56 8.72 0.89 0.55
C ASP A 56 9.26 2.21 -0.03
N MET A 57 8.59 3.33 0.23
CA MET A 57 9.06 4.65 -0.20
C MET A 57 10.43 5.00 0.43
N LYS A 58 10.64 4.69 1.71
CA LYS A 58 11.94 4.91 2.38
C LYS A 58 13.04 4.03 1.76
N HIS A 59 12.70 2.80 1.39
CA HIS A 59 13.61 1.87 0.74
C HIS A 59 14.07 2.41 -0.64
N THR A 60 13.14 2.71 -1.54
CA THR A 60 13.47 3.24 -2.87
C THR A 60 14.18 4.58 -2.77
N TYR A 61 13.75 5.47 -1.86
CA TYR A 61 14.43 6.75 -1.64
C TYR A 61 15.88 6.57 -1.19
N SER A 62 16.17 5.60 -0.34
CA SER A 62 17.54 5.33 0.10
C SER A 62 18.42 4.89 -1.08
N ILE A 63 17.93 3.95 -1.90
CA ILE A 63 18.66 3.48 -3.09
C ILE A 63 18.89 4.63 -4.07
N ASN A 64 17.84 5.40 -4.38
CA ASN A 64 17.93 6.56 -5.26
C ASN A 64 18.94 7.58 -4.74
N ARG A 65 18.90 7.93 -3.45
CA ARG A 65 19.85 8.86 -2.84
C ARG A 65 21.29 8.37 -3.02
N ASP A 66 21.55 7.10 -2.75
CA ASP A 66 22.88 6.52 -2.80
C ASP A 66 23.43 6.54 -4.25
N TYR A 67 22.59 6.24 -5.25
CA TYR A 67 22.97 6.34 -6.66
C TYR A 67 23.07 7.79 -7.18
N ALA A 68 22.22 8.70 -6.71
CA ALA A 68 22.16 10.09 -7.16
C ALA A 68 23.42 10.88 -6.76
N VAL A 69 23.96 10.63 -5.56
CA VAL A 69 25.20 11.29 -5.09
C VAL A 69 26.46 10.61 -5.61
N TRP A 70 26.34 9.41 -6.19
CA TRP A 70 27.49 8.65 -6.59
C TRP A 70 28.19 9.25 -7.80
N SER A 71 29.50 9.48 -7.67
CA SER A 71 30.29 10.13 -8.71
C SER A 71 30.23 9.42 -10.08
N ALA A 72 30.10 8.09 -10.09
CA ALA A 72 29.99 7.30 -11.31
C ALA A 72 28.68 7.58 -12.06
N THR A 73 27.54 7.61 -11.34
CA THR A 73 26.22 7.96 -11.88
C THR A 73 26.20 9.40 -12.38
N CYS A 74 26.81 10.32 -11.65
CA CYS A 74 26.93 11.72 -12.06
C CYS A 74 27.76 11.90 -13.35
N ARG A 75 28.81 11.10 -13.55
CA ARG A 75 29.56 11.08 -14.82
C ARG A 75 28.70 10.50 -15.94
N PHE A 76 28.04 9.38 -15.68
CA PHE A 76 27.11 8.75 -16.62
C PHE A 76 26.00 9.69 -17.11
N ALA A 77 25.35 10.39 -16.19
CA ALA A 77 24.34 11.41 -16.51
C ALA A 77 24.85 12.56 -17.39
N ARG A 78 26.18 12.80 -17.44
CA ARG A 78 26.81 13.80 -18.31
C ARG A 78 27.28 13.23 -19.65
N GLY A 79 26.95 11.98 -19.96
CA GLY A 79 27.44 11.26 -21.14
C GLY A 79 28.90 10.82 -21.02
N GLN A 80 29.46 10.79 -19.81
CA GLN A 80 30.80 10.28 -19.52
C GLN A 80 30.66 8.88 -18.89
N ASN A 81 31.66 8.00 -18.96
CA ASN A 81 31.58 6.64 -18.39
C ASN A 81 30.52 5.71 -19.04
N PRO A 82 30.67 5.35 -20.33
CA PRO A 82 29.70 4.49 -21.04
C PRO A 82 29.56 3.08 -20.42
N GLY A 83 30.60 2.58 -19.73
CA GLY A 83 30.55 1.28 -19.04
C GLY A 83 29.80 1.30 -17.70
N TRP A 84 29.16 2.40 -17.32
CA TRP A 84 28.39 2.48 -16.07
C TRP A 84 27.26 1.47 -16.03
N VAL A 85 26.54 1.27 -17.14
CA VAL A 85 25.42 0.32 -17.21
C VAL A 85 25.90 -1.10 -16.91
N ASP A 86 26.97 -1.56 -17.56
CA ASP A 86 27.48 -2.93 -17.36
C ASP A 86 28.03 -3.16 -15.94
N GLN A 87 28.50 -2.10 -15.28
CA GLN A 87 29.08 -2.17 -13.93
C GLN A 87 28.05 -2.06 -12.81
N ASN A 88 26.87 -1.48 -13.07
CA ASN A 88 25.91 -1.09 -12.02
C ASN A 88 24.49 -1.59 -12.28
N MET A 89 24.19 -2.09 -13.48
CA MET A 89 22.88 -2.61 -13.88
C MET A 89 23.02 -4.05 -14.33
N ASP A 90 23.61 -4.86 -13.44
CA ASP A 90 23.72 -6.32 -13.56
C ASP A 90 22.34 -7.00 -13.53
N ASP A 91 22.28 -8.27 -13.94
CA ASP A 91 21.01 -9.01 -14.09
C ASP A 91 20.25 -9.16 -12.77
N ASP A 92 20.96 -9.16 -11.64
CA ASP A 92 20.40 -9.23 -10.29
C ASP A 92 20.14 -7.86 -9.66
N PHE A 93 20.45 -6.74 -10.34
CA PHE A 93 20.26 -5.40 -9.76
C PHE A 93 18.83 -5.21 -9.23
N PHE A 94 17.84 -5.50 -10.08
CA PHE A 94 16.43 -5.25 -9.78
C PHE A 94 15.96 -6.17 -8.64
N THR A 95 16.32 -7.45 -8.68
CA THR A 95 15.95 -8.41 -7.62
C THR A 95 16.69 -8.16 -6.31
N ARG A 96 17.92 -7.64 -6.35
CA ARG A 96 18.73 -7.28 -5.17
C ARG A 96 18.21 -6.03 -4.48
N PHE A 97 17.79 -5.03 -5.25
CA PHE A 97 17.32 -3.74 -4.73
C PHE A 97 15.81 -3.61 -4.67
N ASP A 98 15.06 -4.65 -5.06
CA ASP A 98 13.60 -4.69 -5.04
C ASP A 98 12.95 -3.42 -5.62
N VAL A 99 13.40 -3.05 -6.82
CA VAL A 99 12.88 -1.90 -7.58
C VAL A 99 12.33 -2.36 -8.92
N ASP A 100 11.24 -1.77 -9.38
CA ASP A 100 10.65 -2.10 -10.68
C ASP A 100 11.34 -1.37 -11.83
N TYR A 101 11.70 -0.10 -11.63
CA TYR A 101 12.19 0.78 -12.69
C TYR A 101 13.36 1.63 -12.23
N VAL A 102 14.33 1.82 -13.12
CA VAL A 102 15.41 2.79 -12.94
C VAL A 102 15.50 3.69 -14.15
N LEU A 103 15.56 4.99 -13.89
CA LEU A 103 15.74 6.02 -14.89
C LEU A 103 16.89 6.95 -14.48
N VAL A 104 17.75 7.31 -15.43
CA VAL A 104 18.78 8.33 -15.24
C VAL A 104 18.54 9.47 -16.22
N PHE A 105 18.49 10.68 -15.70
CA PHE A 105 18.29 11.91 -16.47
C PHE A 105 19.60 12.70 -16.57
N ASN A 106 19.81 13.34 -17.72
CA ASN A 106 20.87 14.34 -17.86
C ASN A 106 20.39 15.73 -17.37
N ARG A 107 21.28 16.73 -17.44
CA ARG A 107 20.99 18.12 -17.03
C ARG A 107 19.94 18.83 -17.90
N SER A 108 19.55 18.25 -19.02
CA SER A 108 18.52 18.75 -19.93
C SER A 108 17.20 18.00 -19.78
N ASP A 109 17.01 17.27 -18.67
CA ASP A 109 15.84 16.44 -18.38
C ASP A 109 15.56 15.34 -19.42
N GLN A 110 16.57 14.97 -20.20
CA GLN A 110 16.50 13.85 -21.15
C GLN A 110 16.89 12.56 -20.44
N VAL A 111 16.13 11.51 -20.68
CA VAL A 111 16.43 10.16 -20.20
C VAL A 111 17.66 9.63 -20.95
N VAL A 112 18.75 9.38 -20.23
CA VAL A 112 19.98 8.77 -20.78
C VAL A 112 20.07 7.27 -20.50
N PHE A 113 19.27 6.77 -19.56
CA PHE A 113 19.07 5.35 -19.29
C PHE A 113 17.68 5.13 -18.71
N ALA A 114 17.01 4.08 -19.15
CA ALA A 114 15.74 3.62 -18.62
C ALA A 114 15.64 2.10 -18.78
N ARG A 115 15.31 1.40 -17.70
CA ARG A 115 15.10 -0.05 -17.71
C ARG A 115 14.06 -0.39 -16.64
N GLY A 116 13.10 -1.24 -17.02
CA GLY A 116 12.16 -1.88 -16.10
C GLY A 116 12.49 -3.36 -15.94
N TYR A 117 11.99 -3.96 -14.86
CA TYR A 117 12.09 -5.39 -14.62
C TYR A 117 10.74 -5.94 -14.18
N ASN A 118 10.27 -6.95 -14.91
CA ASN A 118 9.03 -7.62 -14.59
C ASN A 118 9.31 -8.83 -13.71
N TYR A 119 8.94 -8.75 -12.43
CA TYR A 119 9.13 -9.84 -11.47
C TYR A 119 8.35 -11.11 -11.81
N SER A 120 7.23 -11.01 -12.52
CA SER A 120 6.41 -12.17 -12.88
C SER A 120 7.04 -12.98 -14.01
N SER A 121 7.54 -12.30 -15.06
CA SER A 121 8.21 -12.97 -16.18
C SER A 121 9.72 -13.12 -15.98
N GLN A 122 10.30 -12.50 -14.94
CA GLN A 122 11.72 -12.43 -14.67
C GLN A 122 12.55 -11.88 -15.85
N MET A 123 12.00 -10.89 -16.55
CA MET A 123 12.61 -10.31 -17.74
C MET A 123 12.64 -8.79 -17.67
N PHE A 124 13.62 -8.19 -18.35
CA PHE A 124 13.64 -6.76 -18.56
C PHE A 124 12.50 -6.31 -19.46
N GLU A 125 11.89 -5.19 -19.10
CA GLU A 125 10.83 -4.55 -19.86
C GLU A 125 11.14 -3.08 -20.13
N THR A 126 10.45 -2.53 -21.12
CA THR A 126 10.53 -1.11 -21.44
C THR A 126 9.76 -0.30 -20.42
N VAL A 127 10.34 0.79 -19.95
CA VAL A 127 9.66 1.71 -19.03
C VAL A 127 8.45 2.35 -19.74
N PRO A 128 7.24 2.31 -19.14
CA PRO A 128 6.06 2.94 -19.72
C PRO A 128 6.25 4.45 -19.95
N GLU A 129 5.78 4.96 -21.10
CA GLU A 129 5.91 6.38 -21.43
C GLU A 129 5.19 7.31 -20.43
N SER A 130 4.07 6.86 -19.87
CA SER A 130 3.33 7.59 -18.83
C SER A 130 4.23 7.89 -17.63
N LEU A 131 4.94 6.87 -17.13
CA LEU A 131 5.84 6.99 -15.98
C LEU A 131 6.97 7.99 -16.25
N VAL A 132 7.56 7.96 -17.46
CA VAL A 132 8.59 8.93 -17.86
C VAL A 132 8.04 10.35 -17.84
N SER A 133 6.81 10.54 -18.33
CA SER A 133 6.16 11.86 -18.38
C SER A 133 5.79 12.38 -16.99
N ASP A 134 5.34 11.51 -16.08
CA ASP A 134 4.95 11.87 -14.71
C ASP A 134 6.17 12.30 -13.88
N ILE A 135 7.28 11.56 -13.98
CA ILE A 135 8.55 11.89 -13.32
C ILE A 135 9.09 13.22 -13.85
N ARG A 136 9.07 13.42 -15.18
CA ARG A 136 9.55 14.67 -15.79
C ARG A 136 8.75 15.88 -15.31
N ASN A 137 7.43 15.76 -15.23
CA ASN A 137 6.57 16.84 -14.80
C ASN A 137 6.64 17.11 -13.29
N LYS A 138 7.44 16.33 -12.53
CA LYS A 138 7.55 16.40 -11.05
C LYS A 138 6.19 16.28 -10.34
N ASN A 139 5.17 15.78 -11.04
CA ASN A 139 3.79 15.66 -10.56
C ASN A 139 3.59 14.46 -9.63
N VAL A 140 4.66 13.72 -9.33
CA VAL A 140 4.57 12.41 -8.67
C VAL A 140 4.16 12.54 -7.21
N VAL A 141 4.51 13.61 -6.50
CA VAL A 141 4.16 13.75 -5.06
C VAL A 141 2.73 14.29 -4.86
N GLU A 142 2.22 15.13 -5.77
CA GLU A 142 0.87 15.72 -5.62
C GLU A 142 -0.26 14.77 -6.05
N ASN A 143 0.02 13.79 -6.92
CA ASN A 143 -1.02 12.90 -7.47
C ASN A 143 -1.14 11.53 -6.79
N ILE A 144 -0.19 11.15 -5.92
CA ILE A 144 -0.28 9.88 -5.14
C ILE A 144 -1.54 9.85 -4.26
N PHE A 145 -1.94 10.99 -3.70
CA PHE A 145 -3.11 11.08 -2.82
C PHE A 145 -4.46 11.19 -3.56
N ASN A 146 -4.45 11.40 -4.89
CA ASN A 146 -5.66 11.64 -5.69
C ASN A 146 -5.98 10.51 -6.68
N SER A 147 -5.11 9.50 -6.82
CA SER A 147 -5.39 8.37 -7.72
C SER A 147 -6.35 7.37 -7.08
N THR A 148 -7.53 7.22 -7.68
CA THR A 148 -8.52 6.16 -7.37
C THR A 148 -8.23 4.85 -8.09
N VAL A 149 -7.14 4.79 -8.86
CA VAL A 149 -6.69 3.61 -9.59
C VAL A 149 -5.26 3.30 -9.17
N GLY A 150 -5.09 2.15 -8.52
CA GLY A 150 -3.82 1.48 -8.18
C GLY A 150 -2.54 2.30 -8.32
N THR A 151 -2.09 2.78 -7.16
CA THR A 151 -0.82 3.40 -6.77
C THR A 151 0.35 3.36 -7.78
N TYR A 152 0.92 4.54 -8.06
CA TYR A 152 2.32 4.69 -8.47
C TYR A 152 3.05 5.38 -7.32
N GLY A 153 3.74 4.61 -6.49
CA GLY A 153 4.67 5.14 -5.49
C GLY A 153 6.09 4.94 -6.00
N VAL A 154 6.93 5.97 -5.87
CA VAL A 154 8.39 5.85 -6.00
C VAL A 154 8.93 5.32 -4.68
#